data_AF-A0A285BSU9-F1
#
_entry.id   AF-A0A285BSU9-F1
#
_cell.length_a   1.000
_cell.length_b   1.000
_cell.length_c   1.000
_cell.angle_alpha   90.00
_cell.angle_beta   90.00
_cell.angle_gamma   90.00
#
_symmetry.space_group_name_H-M   'P 1'
#
loop_
_entity.id
_entity.type
_entity.pdbx_description
1 polymer ?
#
loop_
_entity_poly.entity_id
_entity_poly.type
_entity_poly.pdbx_seq_one_letter_code
_entity_poly.pdbx_strand_id
1 'polypeptide(L)'
;MEREAVTVRNDHASEWGWFLAWLAVGGCVALGLAALLSVGLVLIPLGALAAVFLLRKGHRNAVVGGLAGLSLPLFYLAYLNRGGPGNVCHATAGGETCTDEYAPLPFLVAGALFFAAGFLVFLILDRRHKGTR
;
A
#
# COMPACT_ATOMS: atom_id res chain seq x y z
N MET A 1 -22.58 14.97 27.67
CA MET A 1 -21.42 14.06 27.58
C MET A 1 -21.52 13.06 26.41
N GLU A 2 -22.69 12.56 25.98
CA GLU A 2 -22.78 11.67 24.80
C GLU A 2 -22.44 12.32 23.44
N ARG A 3 -22.63 13.63 23.28
CA ARG A 3 -22.37 14.33 22.00
C ARG A 3 -20.88 14.51 21.67
N GLU A 4 -19.99 14.47 22.66
CA GLU A 4 -18.54 14.62 22.46
C GLU A 4 -17.86 13.31 22.06
N ALA A 5 -18.40 12.15 22.50
CA ALA A 5 -17.88 10.84 22.11
C ALA A 5 -18.14 10.49 20.64
N VAL A 6 -19.22 11.04 20.04
CA VAL A 6 -19.57 10.81 18.63
C VAL A 6 -18.68 11.64 17.69
N THR A 7 -18.31 12.87 18.06
CA THR A 7 -17.48 13.75 17.23
C THR A 7 -16.02 13.28 17.18
N VAL A 8 -15.43 12.88 18.32
CA VAL A 8 -14.03 12.39 18.38
C VAL A 8 -13.85 11.10 17.56
N ARG A 9 -14.83 10.18 17.58
CA ARG A 9 -14.78 8.94 16.78
C ARG A 9 -14.83 9.20 15.27
N ASN A 10 -15.57 10.23 14.85
CA ASN A 10 -15.68 10.62 13.44
C ASN A 10 -14.38 11.26 12.91
N ASP A 11 -13.69 12.05 13.74
CA ASP A 11 -12.40 12.65 13.38
C ASP A 11 -11.31 11.57 13.17
N HIS A 12 -11.25 10.55 14.02
CA HIS A 12 -10.29 9.45 13.86
C HIS A 12 -10.61 8.53 12.67
N ALA A 13 -11.89 8.20 12.46
CA ALA A 13 -12.30 7.42 11.29
C ALA A 13 -11.96 8.15 9.97
N SER A 14 -12.05 9.49 9.98
CA SER A 14 -11.63 10.34 8.87
C SER A 14 -10.13 10.21 8.58
N GLU A 15 -9.24 10.39 9.57
CA GLU A 15 -7.79 10.36 9.33
C GLU A 15 -7.27 8.99 8.85
N TRP A 16 -7.81 7.90 9.39
CA TRP A 16 -7.52 6.55 8.88
C TRP A 16 -8.05 6.33 7.46
N GLY A 17 -9.22 6.87 7.14
CA GLY A 17 -9.75 6.87 5.78
C GLY A 17 -8.82 7.58 4.79
N TRP A 18 -8.26 8.73 5.17
CA TRP A 18 -7.28 9.43 4.35
C TRP A 18 -5.96 8.66 4.18
N PHE A 19 -5.48 8.01 5.24
CA PHE A 19 -4.29 7.15 5.17
C PHE A 19 -4.50 5.98 4.19
N LEU A 20 -5.64 5.28 4.30
CA LEU A 20 -5.97 4.17 3.40
C LEU A 20 -6.15 4.62 1.95
N ALA A 21 -6.74 5.81 1.73
CA ALA A 21 -6.83 6.39 0.39
C ALA A 21 -5.44 6.68 -0.21
N TRP A 22 -4.52 7.22 0.59
CA TRP A 22 -3.14 7.43 0.17
C TRP A 22 -2.39 6.12 -0.06
N LEU A 23 -2.62 5.10 0.75
CA LEU A 23 -2.10 3.74 0.53
C LEU A 23 -2.55 3.18 -0.82
N ALA A 24 -3.84 3.31 -1.14
CA ALA A 24 -4.37 2.89 -2.44
C ALA A 24 -3.71 3.66 -3.60
N VAL A 25 -3.50 4.98 -3.45
CA VAL A 25 -2.78 5.80 -4.46
C VAL A 25 -1.35 5.29 -4.67
N GLY A 26 -0.59 5.09 -3.58
CA GLY A 26 0.77 4.55 -3.65
C GLY A 26 0.81 3.18 -4.31
N GLY A 27 -0.15 2.32 -3.99
CA GLY A 27 -0.36 1.02 -4.63
C GLY A 27 -0.60 1.11 -6.13
N CYS A 28 -1.55 1.93 -6.56
CA CYS A 28 -1.87 2.14 -7.97
C CYS A 28 -0.67 2.65 -8.76
N VAL A 29 0.06 3.62 -8.21
CA VAL A 29 1.25 4.18 -8.88
C VAL A 29 2.36 3.13 -8.93
N ALA A 30 2.67 2.43 -7.84
CA ALA A 30 3.76 1.47 -7.78
C ALA A 30 3.48 0.21 -8.63
N LEU A 31 2.29 -0.37 -8.53
CA LEU A 31 1.85 -1.47 -9.38
C LEU A 31 1.74 -1.02 -10.84
N GLY A 32 1.24 0.19 -11.07
CA GLY A 32 1.12 0.74 -12.41
C GLY A 32 2.48 0.93 -13.07
N LEU A 33 3.49 1.39 -12.34
CA LEU A 33 4.87 1.47 -12.83
C LEU A 33 5.47 0.08 -13.11
N ALA A 34 5.24 -0.89 -12.23
CA ALA A 34 5.68 -2.27 -12.44
C ALA A 34 5.01 -2.92 -13.68
N ALA A 35 3.77 -2.52 -13.98
CA ALA A 35 2.95 -3.03 -15.08
C ALA A 35 2.78 -2.02 -16.23
N LEU A 36 3.75 -1.12 -16.43
CA LEU A 36 3.61 0.09 -17.25
C LEU A 36 3.06 -0.16 -18.65
N LEU A 37 3.53 -1.20 -19.33
CA LEU A 37 3.14 -1.54 -20.71
C LEU A 37 1.84 -2.37 -20.80
N SER A 38 1.10 -2.51 -19.70
CA SER A 38 -0.14 -3.29 -19.63
C SER A 38 -1.22 -2.51 -18.87
N VAL A 39 -1.71 -3.04 -17.75
CA VAL A 39 -2.70 -2.37 -16.88
C VAL A 39 -2.16 -1.08 -16.25
N GLY A 40 -0.84 -0.88 -16.25
CA GLY A 40 -0.20 0.32 -15.72
C GLY A 40 -0.62 1.62 -16.39
N LEU A 41 -0.94 1.58 -17.69
CA LEU A 41 -1.48 2.74 -18.41
C LEU A 41 -2.80 3.26 -17.83
N VAL A 42 -3.56 2.41 -17.13
CA VAL A 42 -4.82 2.79 -16.47
C VAL A 42 -4.57 3.10 -14.98
N LEU A 43 -3.74 2.31 -14.30
CA LEU A 43 -3.50 2.48 -12.86
C LEU A 43 -2.77 3.80 -12.54
N ILE A 44 -1.79 4.20 -13.35
CA ILE A 44 -1.03 5.44 -13.14
C ILE A 44 -1.92 6.68 -13.22
N PRO A 45 -2.72 6.93 -14.29
CA PRO A 45 -3.57 8.11 -14.33
C PRO A 45 -4.65 8.08 -13.26
N LEU A 46 -5.23 6.92 -12.93
CA LEU A 46 -6.16 6.81 -11.80
C LEU A 46 -5.51 7.19 -10.47
N GLY A 47 -4.31 6.67 -10.20
CA GLY A 47 -3.52 7.03 -9.04
C GLY A 47 -3.18 8.51 -8.98
N ALA A 48 -2.80 9.11 -10.11
CA ALA A 48 -2.50 10.54 -10.22
C ALA A 48 -3.74 11.42 -9.98
N LEU A 49 -4.89 11.07 -10.58
CA LEU A 49 -6.15 11.79 -10.38
C LEU A 49 -6.61 11.71 -8.92
N ALA A 50 -6.52 10.52 -8.31
CA ALA A 50 -6.80 10.33 -6.90
C ALA A 50 -5.83 11.15 -6.03
N ALA A 51 -4.52 11.12 -6.31
CA ALA A 51 -3.52 11.92 -5.60
C ALA A 51 -3.84 13.42 -5.65
N VAL A 52 -4.16 13.95 -6.83
CA VAL A 52 -4.55 15.37 -7.01
C VAL A 52 -5.80 15.69 -6.19
N PHE A 53 -6.81 14.81 -6.21
CA PHE A 53 -8.02 14.99 -5.41
C PHE A 53 -7.73 14.98 -3.90
N LEU A 54 -6.93 14.01 -3.42
CA LEU A 54 -6.57 13.90 -2.00
C LEU A 54 -5.72 15.09 -1.54
N LEU A 55 -4.81 15.61 -2.37
CA LEU A 55 -4.02 16.80 -2.04
C LEU A 55 -4.88 18.07 -1.94
N ARG A 56 -5.98 18.15 -2.71
CA ARG A 56 -6.90 19.30 -2.68
C ARG A 56 -7.85 19.29 -1.49
N LYS A 57 -8.22 18.11 -0.98
CA LYS A 57 -9.25 17.96 0.08
C LYS A 57 -8.76 17.40 1.42
N GLY A 58 -7.58 16.81 1.45
CA GLY A 58 -7.15 15.94 2.55
C GLY A 58 -6.19 16.57 3.56
N HIS A 59 -5.95 15.82 4.62
CA HIS A 59 -4.96 16.12 5.64
C HIS A 59 -3.54 15.84 5.14
N ARG A 60 -2.66 16.84 5.18
CA ARG A 60 -1.25 16.76 4.72
C ARG A 60 -0.47 15.61 5.36
N ASN A 61 -0.81 15.23 6.59
CA ASN A 61 -0.13 14.17 7.33
C ASN A 61 -0.46 12.77 6.80
N ALA A 62 -1.58 12.58 6.10
CA ALA A 62 -2.00 11.27 5.60
C ALA A 62 -1.25 10.82 4.33
N VAL A 63 -0.47 11.72 3.69
CA VAL A 63 0.31 11.44 2.48
C VAL A 63 1.29 10.28 2.67
N VAL A 64 1.75 10.06 3.90
CA VAL A 64 2.65 8.94 4.27
C VAL A 64 2.00 7.57 4.04
N GLY A 65 0.67 7.49 3.94
CA GLY A 65 -0.02 6.29 3.46
C GLY A 65 0.46 5.85 2.08
N GLY A 66 0.84 6.80 1.21
CA GLY A 66 1.41 6.50 -0.11
C GLY A 66 2.71 5.70 -0.04
N LEU A 67 3.55 5.96 0.99
CA LEU A 67 4.76 5.16 1.23
C LEU A 67 4.42 3.73 1.65
N ALA A 68 3.39 3.55 2.48
CA ALA A 68 2.89 2.22 2.80
C ALA A 68 2.32 1.52 1.56
N GLY A 69 1.71 2.25 0.62
CA GLY A 69 1.25 1.72 -0.66
C GLY A 69 2.34 1.10 -1.53
N LEU A 70 3.59 1.59 -1.42
CA LEU A 70 4.74 1.02 -2.15
C LEU A 70 5.06 -0.42 -1.75
N SER A 71 4.59 -0.88 -0.59
CA SER A 71 4.80 -2.26 -0.14
C SER A 71 3.96 -3.28 -0.90
N LEU A 72 2.85 -2.86 -1.52
CA LEU A 72 1.92 -3.76 -2.20
C LEU A 72 2.56 -4.59 -3.33
N PRO A 73 3.29 -4.01 -4.30
CA PRO A 73 3.99 -4.82 -5.30
C PRO A 73 5.05 -5.74 -4.69
N LEU A 74 5.72 -5.33 -3.60
CA LEU A 74 6.74 -6.15 -2.94
C LEU A 74 6.12 -7.37 -2.25
N PHE A 75 5.01 -7.19 -1.54
CA PHE A 75 4.26 -8.31 -0.96
C PHE A 75 3.67 -9.22 -2.03
N TYR A 76 3.20 -8.65 -3.16
CA TYR A 76 2.72 -9.44 -4.28
C TYR A 76 3.84 -10.30 -4.88
N LEU A 77 5.04 -9.76 -5.08
CA LEU A 77 6.19 -10.53 -5.54
C LEU A 77 6.60 -11.63 -4.54
N ALA A 78 6.62 -11.32 -3.24
CA ALA A 78 6.89 -12.32 -2.21
C ALA A 78 5.86 -13.46 -2.23
N TYR A 79 4.58 -13.14 -2.44
CA TYR A 79 3.51 -14.12 -2.54
C TYR A 79 3.62 -14.98 -3.79
N LEU A 80 3.93 -14.38 -4.95
CA LEU A 80 4.11 -15.10 -6.20
C LEU A 80 5.29 -16.07 -6.15
N ASN A 81 6.39 -15.69 -5.47
CA ASN A 81 7.62 -16.47 -5.39
C ASN A 81 7.72 -17.31 -4.11
N ARG A 82 6.58 -17.65 -3.49
CA ARG A 82 6.54 -18.33 -2.18
C ARG A 82 7.01 -19.78 -2.23
N GLY A 83 7.06 -20.39 -3.41
CA GLY A 83 7.59 -21.74 -3.62
C GLY A 83 9.10 -21.76 -3.88
N GLY A 84 9.66 -20.63 -4.34
CA GLY A 84 11.06 -20.47 -4.68
C GLY A 84 12.03 -20.44 -3.48
N PRO A 85 13.34 -20.30 -3.75
CA PRO A 85 13.92 -20.02 -5.07
C PRO A 85 14.14 -21.25 -5.95
N GLY A 86 14.25 -21.02 -7.26
CA GLY A 86 14.62 -22.02 -8.26
C GLY A 86 13.44 -22.53 -9.07
N ASN A 87 13.66 -23.66 -9.76
CA ASN A 87 12.66 -24.24 -10.65
C ASN A 87 11.55 -24.93 -9.84
N VAL A 88 10.41 -24.27 -9.70
CA VAL A 88 9.21 -24.75 -9.01
C VAL A 88 8.21 -25.23 -10.04
N CYS A 89 7.66 -26.42 -9.83
CA CYS A 89 6.74 -27.03 -10.76
C CYS A 89 5.35 -27.25 -10.15
N HIS A 90 4.32 -26.97 -10.94
CA HIS A 90 2.92 -27.09 -10.57
C HIS A 90 2.19 -28.01 -11.53
N ALA A 91 1.40 -28.93 -10.97
CA ALA A 91 0.52 -29.79 -11.75
C ALA A 91 -0.62 -28.96 -12.39
N THR A 92 -0.90 -29.24 -13.66
CA THR A 92 -1.97 -28.65 -14.46
C THR A 92 -2.77 -29.75 -15.15
N ALA A 93 -3.93 -29.44 -15.71
CA ALA A 93 -4.81 -30.44 -16.34
C ALA A 93 -4.16 -31.22 -17.50
N GLY A 94 -3.09 -30.69 -18.11
CA GLY A 94 -2.37 -31.29 -19.23
C GLY A 94 -0.95 -31.76 -18.93
N GLY A 95 -0.50 -31.73 -17.67
CA GLY A 95 0.86 -32.08 -17.29
C GLY A 95 1.41 -31.18 -16.19
N GLU A 96 2.68 -30.80 -16.28
CA GLU A 96 3.38 -30.00 -15.27
C GLU A 96 3.92 -28.71 -15.91
N THR A 97 3.76 -27.58 -15.23
CA THR A 97 4.37 -26.32 -15.63
C THR A 97 5.42 -25.94 -14.60
N CYS A 98 6.64 -25.68 -15.06
CA CYS A 98 7.74 -25.27 -14.21
C CYS A 98 8.10 -23.81 -14.49
N THR A 99 8.26 -23.03 -13.43
CA THR A 99 8.69 -21.64 -13.49
C THR A 99 9.87 -21.43 -12.56
N ASP A 100 10.85 -20.65 -13.00
CA ASP A 100 11.95 -20.23 -12.14
C ASP A 100 11.48 -19.10 -11.23
N GLU A 101 11.40 -19.39 -9.92
CA GLU A 101 10.95 -18.46 -8.90
C GLU A 101 12.15 -17.81 -8.19
N TYR A 102 12.01 -16.53 -7.85
CA TYR A 102 12.98 -15.81 -7.03
C TYR A 102 12.91 -16.26 -5.55
N ALA A 103 13.92 -15.87 -4.75
CA ALA A 103 13.79 -15.98 -3.30
C ALA A 103 12.72 -14.99 -2.79
N PRO A 104 11.69 -15.41 -2.04
CA PRO A 104 10.61 -14.53 -1.60
C PRO A 104 11.01 -13.57 -0.48
N LEU A 105 11.99 -13.96 0.35
CA LEU A 105 12.34 -13.27 1.59
C LEU A 105 12.80 -11.81 1.38
N PRO A 106 13.66 -11.48 0.39
CA PRO A 106 14.06 -10.09 0.15
C PRO A 106 12.88 -9.15 -0.14
N PHE A 107 11.91 -9.61 -0.95
CA PHE A 107 10.72 -8.81 -1.25
C PHE A 107 9.83 -8.65 -0.03
N LEU A 108 9.67 -9.70 0.78
CA LEU A 108 8.89 -9.66 2.01
C LEU A 108 9.49 -8.66 3.01
N VAL A 109 10.80 -8.73 3.24
CA VAL A 109 11.51 -7.83 4.16
C VAL A 109 11.43 -6.39 3.67
N ALA A 110 11.70 -6.14 2.38
CA ALA A 110 11.60 -4.81 1.81
C ALA A 110 10.17 -4.24 1.92
N GLY A 111 9.16 -5.04 1.58
CA GLY A 111 7.75 -4.66 1.73
C GLY A 111 7.38 -4.33 3.17
N ALA A 112 7.84 -5.15 4.12
CA ALA A 112 7.61 -4.92 5.54
C ALA A 112 8.25 -3.61 6.02
N LEU A 113 9.46 -3.28 5.55
CA LEU A 113 10.12 -2.01 5.87
C LEU A 113 9.36 -0.80 5.34
N PHE A 114 8.91 -0.82 4.07
CA PHE A 114 8.12 0.28 3.50
C PHE A 114 6.78 0.46 4.23
N PHE A 115 6.08 -0.65 4.48
CA PHE A 115 4.81 -0.62 5.20
C PHE A 115 4.99 -0.10 6.63
N ALA A 116 5.95 -0.65 7.38
CA ALA A 116 6.24 -0.24 8.74
C ALA A 116 6.68 1.22 8.81
N ALA A 117 7.53 1.69 7.90
CA ALA A 117 7.94 3.09 7.84
C ALA A 117 6.76 4.03 7.63
N GLY A 118 5.92 3.77 6.62
CA GLY A 118 4.72 4.59 6.37
C GLY A 118 3.73 4.57 7.54
N PHE A 119 3.51 3.40 8.13
CA PHE A 119 2.61 3.21 9.26
C PHE A 119 3.09 3.88 10.54
N LEU A 120 4.36 3.67 10.93
CA LEU A 120 4.92 4.26 12.14
C LEU A 120 4.99 5.79 12.04
N VAL A 121 5.35 6.34 10.88
CA VAL A 121 5.33 7.79 10.66
C VAL A 121 3.91 8.34 10.79
N PHE A 122 2.90 7.65 10.22
CA PHE A 122 1.50 8.04 10.40
C PHE A 122 1.10 8.08 11.88
N LEU A 123 1.43 7.04 12.67
CA LEU A 123 1.14 7.01 14.10
C LEU A 123 1.85 8.14 14.87
N ILE A 124 3.09 8.46 14.53
CA ILE A 124 3.84 9.55 15.16
C ILE A 124 3.17 10.90 14.84
N LEU A 125 2.74 11.12 13.60
CA LEU A 125 2.07 12.35 13.18
C LEU A 125 0.67 12.49 13.80
N ASP A 126 -0.11 11.40 13.85
CA ASP A 126 -1.43 11.36 14.50
C ASP A 126 -1.32 11.69 15.99
N ARG A 127 -0.34 11.11 16.69
CA ARG A 127 -0.10 11.39 18.12
C ARG A 127 0.29 12.84 18.38
N ARG A 128 1.12 13.45 17.52
CA ARG A 128 1.49 14.87 17.64
C ARG A 128 0.29 15.79 17.47
N HIS A 129 -0.62 15.45 16.55
CA HIS A 129 -1.82 16.25 16.31
C HIS A 129 -2.76 16.26 17.53
N LYS A 130 -2.84 15.13 18.25
CA LYS A 130 -3.63 15.00 19.48
C LYS A 130 -3.03 15.71 20.70
N GLY A 131 -1.71 15.83 20.79
CA GLY A 131 -1.05 16.50 21.93
C GLY A 131 -1.08 18.04 21.87
N THR A 132 -1.49 18.62 20.74
CA THR A 132 -1.55 20.07 20.51
C THR A 132 -2.98 20.66 20.53
N ARG A 133 -4.01 19.82 20.63
CA ARG A 133 -5.41 20.23 20.86
C ARG A 133 -5.73 20.09 22.34
#